data_AF-B1CAS9-F1
#
_entry.id   AF-B1CAS9-F1
#
_cell.length_a   1.000
_cell.length_b   1.000
_cell.length_c   1.000
_cell.angle_alpha   90.00
_cell.angle_beta   90.00
_cell.angle_gamma   90.00
#
_symmetry.space_group_name_H-M   'P 1'
#
loop_
_entity.id
_entity.type
_entity.pdbx_description
1 polymer ?
#
loop_
_entity_poly.entity_id
_entity_poly.type
_entity_poly.pdbx_seq_one_letter_code
_entity_poly.pdbx_strand_id
1 'polypeptide(L)'
;MKRSVRLFCIIFSAVVLLSFQGAKVKASNGEYTYKELQDGNIEIESYTGSEKEVVIPDEIDGKKVVSLGEYSFCWLDIEKITLNESLVKISRYTFTSLPNLKEVIFNKNLKEIGENAFVNCRGLTSVNIPQGVKRIGESAFSKCTSLENVNLSCSISTIEKYTFAGCVSLRNITMSDDITSIGDYVFDGCKELESICLPDNLKTIGESCFSGCRSLKSITIPRGVTSIGENALKGVADDFKIYNNSVVEITDHIYPKEDQSDKYVSLTLKYNDGGSVELRCGSDIIKEAASVKVGSKVKLNINSDVGNIYKVTVNGVHLEKPYEFTLGNVDYNVEVEFKKCTSHNYSSNNIIYEKATCTSIGTVTKKCIYCSLPVAEKLREFKGINMLCDIGNGTMNVMYINECRPLAKKCFTEKYGTNQCMLAVRENLMKQFGVSVDETVLERVIRHGTADISQRYLTTIRDTATEYAEGIFRRLREHEYDSELMRLYVVGGGSCILKNFGSYDKDRVIINDDICATAKGYELLAGQKQSRKGGIV
;
A
#
# COMPACT_ATOMS: atom_id res chain seq x y z
N MET A 1 37.66 19.74 21.82
CA MET A 1 36.68 18.67 21.49
C MET A 1 37.31 17.36 21.03
N LYS A 2 38.07 17.27 19.92
CA LYS A 2 38.64 15.98 19.43
C LYS A 2 39.57 15.26 20.43
N ARG A 3 40.41 15.97 21.19
CA ARG A 3 41.25 15.38 22.26
C ARG A 3 40.44 14.93 23.49
N SER A 4 39.35 15.64 23.81
CA SER A 4 38.48 15.36 24.95
C SER A 4 37.61 14.12 24.72
N VAL A 5 37.16 13.89 23.46
CA VAL A 5 36.46 12.65 23.06
C VAL A 5 37.43 11.47 23.10
N ARG A 6 38.65 11.60 22.56
CA ARG A 6 39.69 10.55 22.68
C ARG A 6 40.02 10.16 24.13
N LEU A 7 40.16 11.15 25.01
CA LEU A 7 40.42 10.90 26.43
C LEU A 7 39.21 10.26 27.12
N PHE A 8 37.99 10.69 26.78
CA PHE A 8 36.75 10.06 27.25
C PHE A 8 36.56 8.65 26.69
N CYS A 9 36.99 8.34 25.46
CA CYS A 9 36.96 6.99 24.87
C CYS A 9 37.89 6.04 25.61
N ILE A 10 39.14 6.47 25.86
CA ILE A 10 40.10 5.70 26.67
C ILE A 10 39.55 5.51 28.09
N ILE A 11 38.98 6.56 28.68
CA ILE A 11 38.43 6.50 30.04
C ILE A 11 37.16 5.66 30.09
N PHE A 12 36.25 5.70 29.11
CA PHE A 12 35.00 4.95 29.16
C PHE A 12 35.20 3.47 28.81
N SER A 13 36.07 3.14 27.84
CA SER A 13 36.53 1.77 27.64
C SER A 13 37.29 1.26 28.87
N ALA A 14 38.13 2.11 29.50
CA ALA A 14 38.81 1.80 30.77
C ALA A 14 37.87 1.72 31.99
N VAL A 15 36.75 2.45 32.00
CA VAL A 15 35.78 2.44 33.11
C VAL A 15 34.83 1.24 32.99
N VAL A 16 34.48 0.82 31.77
CA VAL A 16 33.86 -0.50 31.53
C VAL A 16 34.84 -1.64 31.89
N LEU A 17 36.15 -1.44 31.70
CA LEU A 17 37.20 -2.35 32.17
C LEU A 17 37.30 -2.43 33.71
N LEU A 18 36.89 -1.39 34.45
CA LEU A 18 37.02 -1.31 35.92
C LEU A 18 35.78 -1.79 36.70
N SER A 19 34.67 -2.09 36.04
CA SER A 19 33.43 -2.57 36.69
C SER A 19 33.37 -4.09 36.87
N PHE A 20 34.33 -4.86 36.36
CA PHE A 20 34.47 -6.29 36.62
C PHE A 20 35.47 -6.55 37.75
N GLN A 21 34.97 -7.09 38.87
CA GLN A 21 35.79 -7.58 39.97
C GLN A 21 36.76 -8.68 39.46
N GLY A 22 38.07 -8.44 39.65
CA GLY A 22 39.14 -9.41 39.41
C GLY A 22 39.88 -9.21 38.08
N ALA A 23 40.79 -8.24 38.02
CA ALA A 23 41.61 -7.96 36.84
C ALA A 23 42.59 -9.10 36.54
N LYS A 24 42.15 -10.09 35.75
CA LYS A 24 43.06 -10.87 34.91
C LYS A 24 43.62 -9.91 33.86
N VAL A 25 44.94 -9.92 33.68
CA VAL A 25 45.59 -9.20 32.57
C VAL A 25 44.95 -9.69 31.27
N LYS A 26 44.29 -8.79 30.53
CA LYS A 26 43.70 -9.11 29.24
C LYS A 26 44.82 -9.41 28.24
N ALA A 27 44.65 -10.48 27.47
CA ALA A 27 45.59 -10.80 26.42
C ALA A 27 45.56 -9.69 25.35
N SER A 28 46.71 -9.33 24.82
CA SER A 28 46.83 -8.28 23.81
C SER A 28 47.88 -8.65 22.76
N ASN A 29 47.63 -8.25 21.52
CA ASN A 29 48.54 -8.37 20.40
C ASN A 29 48.40 -7.13 19.52
N GLY A 30 49.45 -6.30 19.52
CA GLY A 30 49.45 -5.02 18.81
C GLY A 30 48.33 -4.10 19.29
N GLU A 31 47.44 -3.74 18.37
CA GLU A 31 46.32 -2.81 18.59
C GLU A 31 45.06 -3.49 19.17
N TYR A 32 45.10 -4.82 19.39
CA TYR A 32 43.95 -5.61 19.82
C TYR A 32 44.12 -6.11 21.26
N THR A 33 43.08 -5.97 22.09
CA THR A 33 42.89 -6.81 23.29
C THR A 33 41.82 -7.84 23.01
N TYR A 34 41.98 -9.03 23.57
CA TYR A 34 41.15 -10.18 23.20
C TYR A 34 41.06 -11.20 24.34
N LYS A 35 40.10 -12.11 24.22
CA LYS A 35 39.99 -13.30 25.08
C LYS A 35 39.83 -14.56 24.24
N GLU A 36 40.27 -15.66 24.80
CA GLU A 36 40.03 -16.99 24.25
C GLU A 36 38.67 -17.52 24.73
N LEU A 37 37.90 -18.06 23.80
CA LEU A 37 36.62 -18.71 24.01
C LEU A 37 36.83 -20.19 24.40
N GLN A 38 35.77 -20.84 24.88
CA GLN A 38 35.84 -22.23 25.35
C GLN A 38 36.26 -23.24 24.27
N ASP A 39 36.04 -22.90 23.00
CA ASP A 39 36.41 -23.70 21.83
C ASP A 39 37.83 -23.40 21.30
N GLY A 40 38.59 -22.54 21.98
CA GLY A 40 39.95 -22.15 21.62
C GLY A 40 40.03 -21.02 20.58
N ASN A 41 38.90 -20.48 20.12
CA ASN A 41 38.88 -19.33 19.20
C ASN A 41 38.98 -18.00 19.96
N ILE A 42 39.18 -16.90 19.23
CA ILE A 42 39.39 -15.56 19.78
C ILE A 42 38.16 -14.67 19.58
N GLU A 43 37.83 -13.93 20.64
CA GLU A 43 36.98 -12.75 20.62
C GLU A 43 37.81 -11.48 20.86
N ILE A 44 37.75 -10.51 19.95
CA ILE A 44 38.39 -9.20 20.15
C ILE A 44 37.56 -8.37 21.14
N GLU A 45 38.15 -7.96 22.26
CA GLU A 45 37.48 -7.16 23.29
C GLU A 45 37.67 -5.65 23.10
N SER A 46 38.79 -5.22 22.50
CA SER A 46 38.98 -3.82 22.12
C SER A 46 40.00 -3.64 21.01
N TYR A 47 39.82 -2.60 20.21
CA TYR A 47 40.79 -2.10 19.23
C TYR A 47 41.21 -0.67 19.59
N THR A 48 42.51 -0.41 19.65
CA THR A 48 43.09 0.90 20.02
C THR A 48 43.85 1.56 18.87
N GLY A 49 43.82 0.98 17.67
CA GLY A 49 44.54 1.51 16.54
C GLY A 49 43.97 2.80 15.97
N SER A 50 44.73 3.42 15.08
CA SER A 50 44.39 4.71 14.47
C SER A 50 44.18 4.65 12.96
N GLU A 51 44.22 3.45 12.38
CA GLU A 51 44.08 3.24 10.96
C GLU A 51 42.69 3.65 10.46
N LYS A 52 42.66 4.21 9.25
CA LYS A 52 41.41 4.59 8.57
C LYS A 52 40.73 3.40 7.91
N GLU A 53 41.50 2.41 7.52
CA GLU A 53 41.01 1.16 6.94
C GLU A 53 41.46 0.02 7.82
N VAL A 54 40.51 -0.67 8.44
CA VAL A 54 40.79 -1.75 9.39
C VAL A 54 40.38 -3.08 8.77
N VAL A 55 41.32 -4.01 8.70
CA VAL A 55 41.06 -5.41 8.35
C VAL A 55 41.13 -6.21 9.64
N ILE A 56 40.02 -6.87 10.00
CA ILE A 56 40.01 -7.79 11.14
C ILE A 56 40.97 -8.94 10.81
N PRO A 57 41.93 -9.29 11.69
CA PRO A 57 42.87 -10.36 11.39
C PRO A 57 42.17 -11.72 11.38
N ASP A 58 42.62 -12.65 10.52
CA ASP A 58 42.11 -14.03 10.51
C ASP A 58 42.45 -14.78 11.81
N GLU A 59 43.64 -14.51 12.35
CA GLU A 59 44.17 -15.14 13.56
C GLU A 59 44.87 -14.12 14.45
N ILE A 60 44.78 -14.33 15.76
CA ILE A 60 45.62 -13.68 16.76
C ILE A 60 46.31 -14.78 17.57
N ASP A 61 47.64 -14.72 17.63
CA ASP A 61 48.48 -15.72 18.31
C ASP A 61 48.20 -17.17 17.87
N GLY A 62 48.01 -17.36 16.55
CA GLY A 62 47.76 -18.65 15.91
C GLY A 62 46.35 -19.22 16.14
N LYS A 63 45.43 -18.42 16.70
CA LYS A 63 44.04 -18.80 16.99
C LYS A 63 43.08 -17.95 16.18
N LYS A 64 42.04 -18.57 15.61
CA LYS A 64 41.08 -17.90 14.72
C LYS A 64 40.27 -16.84 15.44
N VAL A 65 40.12 -15.68 14.82
CA VAL A 65 39.19 -14.63 15.28
C VAL A 65 37.80 -14.92 14.74
N VAL A 66 36.84 -15.15 15.65
CA VAL A 66 35.48 -15.60 15.29
C VAL A 66 34.38 -14.66 15.78
N SER A 67 34.66 -13.79 16.75
CA SER A 67 33.71 -12.78 17.22
C SER A 67 34.37 -11.45 17.58
N LEU A 68 33.58 -10.39 17.52
CA LEU A 68 33.95 -9.06 18.02
C LEU A 68 33.09 -8.75 19.25
N GLY A 69 33.75 -8.42 20.35
CA GLY A 69 33.14 -8.10 21.63
C GLY A 69 32.38 -6.76 21.61
N GLU A 70 31.58 -6.55 22.64
CA GLU A 70 30.80 -5.33 22.81
C GLU A 70 31.72 -4.11 22.90
N TYR A 71 31.34 -3.02 22.22
CA TYR A 71 32.09 -1.75 22.20
C TYR A 71 33.53 -1.83 21.66
N SER A 72 33.95 -2.95 21.08
CA SER A 72 35.36 -3.17 20.73
C SER A 72 35.94 -2.19 19.71
N PHE A 73 35.12 -1.55 18.87
CA PHE A 73 35.55 -0.56 17.87
C PHE A 73 34.81 0.78 17.98
N CYS A 74 34.06 1.04 19.04
CA CYS A 74 33.16 2.20 19.13
C CYS A 74 33.89 3.57 19.17
N TRP A 75 33.23 4.61 18.63
CA TRP A 75 33.73 6.01 18.59
C TRP A 75 35.07 6.25 17.89
N LEU A 76 35.59 5.27 17.15
CA LEU A 76 36.82 5.39 16.40
C LEU A 76 36.62 6.16 15.08
N ASP A 77 37.73 6.67 14.56
CA ASP A 77 37.77 7.47 13.34
C ASP A 77 38.14 6.61 12.12
N ILE A 78 37.41 5.50 11.93
CA ILE A 78 37.58 4.51 10.87
C ILE A 78 36.68 4.87 9.69
N GLU A 79 37.19 4.70 8.47
CA GLU A 79 36.48 4.93 7.20
C GLU A 79 36.03 3.64 6.51
N LYS A 80 36.77 2.54 6.69
CA LYS A 80 36.47 1.22 6.10
C LYS A 80 36.79 0.08 7.06
N ILE A 81 35.91 -0.92 7.12
CA ILE A 81 36.14 -2.14 7.90
C ILE A 81 35.98 -3.36 7.01
N THR A 82 36.93 -4.29 7.05
CA THR A 82 36.87 -5.59 6.37
C THR A 82 36.84 -6.71 7.40
N LEU A 83 35.77 -7.50 7.41
CA LEU A 83 35.62 -8.63 8.33
C LEU A 83 36.33 -9.87 7.78
N ASN A 84 37.03 -10.60 8.64
CA ASN A 84 37.74 -11.82 8.28
C ASN A 84 36.77 -12.99 7.99
N GLU A 85 37.24 -14.02 7.31
CA GLU A 85 36.40 -15.14 6.84
C GLU A 85 35.84 -15.98 8.00
N SER A 86 36.51 -16.03 9.15
CA SER A 86 36.08 -16.84 10.30
C SER A 86 35.07 -16.12 11.21
N LEU A 87 34.80 -14.83 10.98
CA LEU A 87 33.91 -14.05 11.84
C LEU A 87 32.45 -14.47 11.65
N VAL A 88 31.85 -15.03 12.69
CA VAL A 88 30.45 -15.48 12.68
C VAL A 88 29.49 -14.49 13.33
N LYS A 89 30.00 -13.58 14.17
CA LYS A 89 29.16 -12.66 14.96
C LYS A 89 29.81 -11.29 15.20
N ILE A 90 28.99 -10.25 15.04
CA ILE A 90 29.25 -8.89 15.54
C ILE A 90 28.37 -8.69 16.78
N SER A 91 28.97 -8.38 17.93
CA SER A 91 28.21 -8.19 19.17
C SER A 91 27.52 -6.82 19.21
N ARG A 92 26.70 -6.60 20.26
CA ARG A 92 26.02 -5.32 20.45
C ARG A 92 27.02 -4.17 20.57
N TYR A 93 26.67 -3.02 20.02
CA TYR A 93 27.47 -1.80 20.03
C TYR A 93 28.90 -1.89 19.47
N THR A 94 29.32 -2.98 18.83
CA THR A 94 30.72 -3.18 18.37
C THR A 94 31.26 -2.00 17.57
N PHE A 95 30.50 -1.49 16.60
CA PHE A 95 30.87 -0.37 15.72
C PHE A 95 29.99 0.86 15.96
N THR A 96 29.48 1.09 17.18
CA THR A 96 28.63 2.26 17.41
C THR A 96 29.38 3.57 17.22
N SER A 97 28.71 4.55 16.62
CA SER A 97 29.12 5.94 16.53
C SER A 97 30.47 6.14 15.85
N LEU A 98 30.72 5.45 14.72
CA LEU A 98 31.86 5.71 13.84
C LEU A 98 31.48 6.78 12.82
N PRO A 99 31.80 8.08 13.06
CA PRO A 99 31.21 9.18 12.31
C PRO A 99 31.63 9.19 10.84
N ASN A 100 32.80 8.61 10.52
CA ASN A 100 33.39 8.61 9.18
C ASN A 100 33.39 7.23 8.50
N LEU A 101 32.80 6.20 9.13
CA LEU A 101 32.73 4.86 8.53
C LEU A 101 31.85 4.91 7.28
N LYS A 102 32.44 4.69 6.10
CA LYS A 102 31.76 4.75 4.79
C LYS A 102 31.38 3.39 4.24
N GLU A 103 32.19 2.37 4.54
CA GLU A 103 32.08 1.03 3.95
C GLU A 103 32.38 -0.06 4.97
N VAL A 104 31.58 -1.14 4.94
CA VAL A 104 31.84 -2.37 5.69
C VAL A 104 31.81 -3.53 4.69
N ILE A 105 32.90 -4.26 4.60
CA ILE A 105 33.00 -5.50 3.82
C ILE A 105 32.70 -6.66 4.76
N PHE A 106 31.47 -7.16 4.69
CA PHE A 106 31.04 -8.33 5.43
C PHE A 106 31.59 -9.62 4.80
N ASN A 107 31.92 -10.62 5.62
CA ASN A 107 32.25 -11.96 5.15
C ASN A 107 30.99 -12.82 4.96
N LYS A 108 31.07 -13.86 4.12
CA LYS A 108 29.94 -14.75 3.81
C LYS A 108 29.49 -15.67 4.96
N ASN A 109 30.34 -15.90 5.95
CA ASN A 109 30.10 -16.81 7.07
C ASN A 109 29.40 -16.11 8.25
N LEU A 110 29.28 -14.78 8.22
CA LEU A 110 28.59 -13.99 9.24
C LEU A 110 27.15 -14.49 9.43
N LYS A 111 26.78 -14.71 10.68
CA LYS A 111 25.44 -15.21 11.09
C LYS A 111 24.63 -14.17 11.83
N GLU A 112 25.29 -13.24 12.54
CA GLU A 112 24.61 -12.33 13.44
C GLU A 112 25.23 -10.94 13.45
N ILE A 113 24.37 -9.92 13.38
CA ILE A 113 24.68 -8.52 13.67
C ILE A 113 23.92 -8.12 14.93
N GLY A 114 24.66 -7.72 15.97
CA GLY A 114 24.10 -7.41 17.27
C GLY A 114 23.27 -6.11 17.32
N GLU A 115 22.53 -5.97 18.40
CA GLU A 115 21.78 -4.75 18.75
C GLU A 115 22.70 -3.53 18.72
N ASN A 116 22.24 -2.43 18.12
CA ASN A 116 22.99 -1.17 18.05
C ASN A 116 24.41 -1.30 17.42
N ALA A 117 24.71 -2.37 16.68
CA ALA A 117 26.07 -2.66 16.21
C ALA A 117 26.70 -1.52 15.41
N PHE A 118 25.94 -0.82 14.57
CA PHE A 118 26.36 0.31 13.73
C PHE A 118 25.54 1.58 14.00
N VAL A 119 24.90 1.71 15.17
CA VAL A 119 24.08 2.89 15.47
C VAL A 119 24.92 4.17 15.38
N ASN A 120 24.41 5.20 14.73
CA ASN A 120 25.05 6.51 14.56
C ASN A 120 26.36 6.47 13.73
N CYS A 121 26.54 5.47 12.87
CA CYS A 121 27.57 5.46 11.82
C CYS A 121 27.18 6.42 10.68
N ARG A 122 27.30 7.73 10.92
CA ARG A 122 26.75 8.77 10.03
C ARG A 122 27.38 8.82 8.64
N GLY A 123 28.58 8.29 8.46
CA GLY A 123 29.26 8.22 7.15
C GLY A 123 28.85 7.04 6.28
N LEU A 124 28.12 6.06 6.82
CA LEU A 124 27.89 4.78 6.16
C LEU A 124 26.90 4.96 5.01
N THR A 125 27.31 4.64 3.78
CA THR A 125 26.53 4.96 2.57
C THR A 125 25.75 3.78 2.02
N SER A 126 26.27 2.58 2.19
CA SER A 126 25.61 1.35 1.74
C SER A 126 25.89 0.18 2.68
N VAL A 127 24.93 -0.75 2.74
CA VAL A 127 25.03 -1.98 3.53
C VAL A 127 24.54 -3.14 2.67
N ASN A 128 25.42 -4.11 2.42
CA ASN A 128 25.10 -5.35 1.73
C ASN A 128 25.19 -6.53 2.70
N ILE A 129 24.05 -6.98 3.23
CA ILE A 129 24.03 -8.04 4.23
C ILE A 129 24.24 -9.39 3.54
N PRO A 130 25.22 -10.21 3.98
CA PRO A 130 25.49 -11.50 3.36
C PRO A 130 24.34 -12.50 3.63
N GLN A 131 24.07 -13.38 2.65
CA GLN A 131 22.97 -14.34 2.69
C GLN A 131 22.97 -15.25 3.93
N GLY A 132 24.15 -15.49 4.51
CA GLY A 132 24.34 -16.32 5.70
C GLY A 132 23.79 -15.74 7.01
N VAL A 133 23.48 -14.44 7.05
CA VAL A 133 22.98 -13.77 8.25
C VAL A 133 21.57 -14.24 8.59
N LYS A 134 21.38 -14.60 9.86
CA LYS A 134 20.13 -15.12 10.43
C LYS A 134 19.49 -14.15 11.42
N ARG A 135 20.23 -13.17 11.92
CA ARG A 135 19.73 -12.18 12.88
C ARG A 135 20.42 -10.82 12.70
N ILE A 136 19.61 -9.77 12.68
CA ILE A 136 20.03 -8.37 12.77
C ILE A 136 19.30 -7.79 13.98
N GLY A 137 20.05 -7.32 14.98
CA GLY A 137 19.47 -6.85 16.23
C GLY A 137 18.78 -5.50 16.12
N GLU A 138 17.97 -5.18 17.13
CA GLU A 138 17.32 -3.87 17.27
C GLU A 138 18.30 -2.71 17.09
N SER A 139 17.85 -1.65 16.41
CA SER A 139 18.63 -0.43 16.17
C SER A 139 19.99 -0.65 15.48
N ALA A 140 20.26 -1.82 14.87
CA ALA A 140 21.59 -2.15 14.36
C ALA A 140 22.18 -1.09 13.42
N PHE A 141 21.37 -0.43 12.60
CA PHE A 141 21.78 0.63 11.68
C PHE A 141 21.08 1.98 11.95
N SER A 142 20.48 2.16 13.13
CA SER A 142 19.77 3.41 13.44
C SER A 142 20.69 4.63 13.35
N LYS A 143 20.18 5.75 12.84
CA LYS A 143 20.89 7.03 12.69
C LYS A 143 22.15 6.95 11.81
N CYS A 144 22.24 5.97 10.91
CA CYS A 144 23.19 6.01 9.80
C CYS A 144 22.67 7.01 8.76
N THR A 145 22.89 8.30 9.00
CA THR A 145 22.20 9.38 8.28
C THR A 145 22.54 9.47 6.80
N SER A 146 23.71 9.00 6.38
CA SER A 146 24.13 8.98 4.97
C SER A 146 23.83 7.64 4.26
N LEU A 147 23.13 6.71 4.92
CA LEU A 147 22.85 5.38 4.36
C LEU A 147 21.79 5.50 3.28
N GLU A 148 22.18 5.27 2.02
CA GLU A 148 21.31 5.43 0.85
C GLU A 148 20.74 4.09 0.34
N ASN A 149 21.55 3.03 0.45
CA ASN A 149 21.26 1.73 -0.16
C ASN A 149 21.43 0.59 0.84
N VAL A 150 20.40 -0.22 1.01
CA VAL A 150 20.42 -1.41 1.87
C VAL A 150 19.99 -2.64 1.09
N ASN A 151 20.79 -3.71 1.15
CA ASN A 151 20.41 -5.02 0.64
C ASN A 151 20.21 -6.02 1.79
N LEU A 152 18.95 -6.40 2.01
CA LEU A 152 18.49 -7.41 2.98
C LEU A 152 18.00 -8.70 2.29
N SER A 153 18.67 -9.14 1.24
CA SER A 153 18.39 -10.44 0.58
C SER A 153 18.91 -11.65 1.38
N CYS A 154 19.04 -11.50 2.70
CA CYS A 154 19.46 -12.55 3.62
C CYS A 154 18.25 -13.27 4.22
N SER A 155 18.45 -14.48 4.74
CA SER A 155 17.36 -15.31 5.27
C SER A 155 17.01 -14.94 6.72
N ILE A 156 16.47 -13.73 6.90
CA ILE A 156 15.87 -13.27 8.16
C ILE A 156 14.35 -13.27 8.04
N SER A 157 13.65 -13.65 9.11
CA SER A 157 12.18 -13.64 9.16
C SER A 157 11.60 -12.31 9.65
N THR A 158 12.41 -11.52 10.35
CA THR A 158 12.00 -10.30 11.06
C THR A 158 13.04 -9.20 10.88
N ILE A 159 12.59 -7.98 10.59
CA ILE A 159 13.40 -6.77 10.75
C ILE A 159 13.07 -6.18 12.13
N GLU A 160 14.04 -6.17 13.03
CA GLU A 160 13.85 -5.76 14.43
C GLU A 160 13.56 -4.26 14.57
N LYS A 161 12.94 -3.87 15.69
CA LYS A 161 12.58 -2.48 15.96
C LYS A 161 13.74 -1.50 15.79
N TYR A 162 13.42 -0.31 15.29
CA TYR A 162 14.38 0.79 15.04
C TYR A 162 15.55 0.48 14.09
N THR A 163 15.60 -0.68 13.40
CA THR A 163 16.81 -1.12 12.66
C THR A 163 17.38 -0.05 11.72
N PHE A 164 16.53 0.71 11.01
CA PHE A 164 16.93 1.81 10.12
C PHE A 164 16.35 3.18 10.55
N ALA A 165 15.91 3.32 11.81
CA ALA A 165 15.31 4.55 12.30
C ALA A 165 16.30 5.71 12.19
N GLY A 166 15.89 6.81 11.54
CA GLY A 166 16.69 8.00 11.33
C GLY A 166 17.73 7.90 10.21
N CYS A 167 17.66 6.88 9.35
CA CYS A 167 18.42 6.83 8.09
C CYS A 167 17.81 7.80 7.08
N VAL A 168 18.07 9.10 7.26
CA VAL A 168 17.38 10.18 6.55
C VAL A 168 17.60 10.15 5.03
N SER A 169 18.75 9.66 4.56
CA SER A 169 19.11 9.55 3.13
C SER A 169 18.75 8.20 2.50
N LEU A 170 18.08 7.30 3.24
CA LEU A 170 17.74 5.97 2.72
C LEU A 170 16.73 6.09 1.57
N ARG A 171 17.11 5.61 0.39
CA ARG A 171 16.31 5.68 -0.85
C ARG A 171 15.92 4.30 -1.36
N ASN A 172 16.86 3.36 -1.29
CA ASN A 172 16.70 2.03 -1.87
C ASN A 172 16.90 0.96 -0.81
N ILE A 173 15.90 0.08 -0.69
CA ILE A 173 16.00 -1.12 0.13
C ILE A 173 15.47 -2.33 -0.64
N THR A 174 16.27 -3.38 -0.70
CA THR A 174 15.86 -4.69 -1.22
C THR A 174 15.69 -5.67 -0.06
N MET A 175 14.62 -6.45 -0.07
CA MET A 175 14.25 -7.38 1.00
C MET A 175 14.00 -8.77 0.44
N SER A 176 14.32 -9.80 1.22
CA SER A 176 13.98 -11.19 0.90
C SER A 176 12.49 -11.47 1.10
N ASP A 177 11.93 -12.40 0.31
CA ASP A 177 10.58 -12.94 0.50
C ASP A 177 10.43 -13.77 1.79
N ASP A 178 11.53 -14.10 2.47
CA ASP A 178 11.54 -14.80 3.76
C ASP A 178 11.02 -13.93 4.93
N ILE A 179 10.98 -12.61 4.74
CA ILE A 179 10.58 -11.67 5.80
C ILE A 179 9.07 -11.71 6.02
N THR A 180 8.68 -12.06 7.24
CA THR A 180 7.30 -12.16 7.71
C THR A 180 6.89 -11.03 8.65
N SER A 181 7.84 -10.29 9.24
CA SER A 181 7.54 -9.19 10.17
C SER A 181 8.50 -8.02 10.01
N ILE A 182 7.98 -6.81 10.04
CA ILE A 182 8.74 -5.57 10.18
C ILE A 182 8.34 -4.95 11.52
N GLY A 183 9.30 -4.76 12.42
CA GLY A 183 9.08 -4.26 13.77
C GLY A 183 8.76 -2.77 13.85
N ASP A 184 8.60 -2.28 15.08
CA ASP A 184 8.22 -0.90 15.33
C ASP A 184 9.34 0.08 14.93
N TYR A 185 8.96 1.24 14.40
CA TYR A 185 9.84 2.36 14.06
C TYR A 185 10.99 2.01 13.08
N VAL A 186 10.91 0.90 12.34
CA VAL A 186 12.03 0.40 11.51
C VAL A 186 12.56 1.44 10.53
N PHE A 187 11.69 2.19 9.87
CA PHE A 187 12.00 3.26 8.91
C PHE A 187 11.57 4.65 9.43
N ASP A 188 11.36 4.82 10.74
CA ASP A 188 10.97 6.11 11.31
C ASP A 188 12.00 7.19 10.93
N GLY A 189 11.54 8.28 10.33
CA GLY A 189 12.38 9.39 9.88
C GLY A 189 13.23 9.14 8.64
N CYS A 190 12.98 8.08 7.85
CA CYS A 190 13.60 7.86 6.53
C CYS A 190 13.03 8.83 5.48
N LYS A 191 13.43 10.11 5.58
CA LYS A 191 12.83 11.23 4.85
C LYS A 191 12.96 11.14 3.34
N GLU A 192 14.01 10.53 2.80
CA GLU A 192 14.27 10.36 1.36
C GLU A 192 13.75 9.04 0.77
N LEU A 193 13.07 8.20 1.57
CA LEU A 193 12.53 6.93 1.08
C LEU A 193 11.33 7.21 0.17
N GLU A 194 11.51 7.12 -1.15
CA GLU A 194 10.47 7.45 -2.13
C GLU A 194 9.49 6.30 -2.41
N SER A 195 10.00 5.07 -2.36
CA SER A 195 9.23 3.85 -2.61
C SER A 195 9.83 2.68 -1.82
N ILE A 196 8.99 1.73 -1.45
CA ILE A 196 9.42 0.47 -0.83
C ILE A 196 8.59 -0.69 -1.39
N CYS A 197 9.26 -1.77 -1.74
CA CYS A 197 8.62 -3.03 -2.14
C CYS A 197 8.56 -3.94 -0.92
N LEU A 198 7.37 -4.16 -0.36
CA LEU A 198 7.19 -5.05 0.78
C LEU A 198 7.18 -6.53 0.33
N PRO A 199 7.74 -7.47 1.12
CA PRO A 199 7.78 -8.90 0.79
C PRO A 199 6.39 -9.53 0.70
N ASP A 200 6.16 -10.45 -0.26
CA ASP A 200 4.84 -11.06 -0.46
C ASP A 200 4.34 -11.87 0.76
N ASN A 201 5.26 -12.45 1.53
CA ASN A 201 4.95 -13.25 2.72
C ASN A 201 4.80 -12.44 4.01
N LEU A 202 4.94 -11.11 3.94
CA LEU A 202 4.85 -10.22 5.10
C LEU A 202 3.51 -10.39 5.83
N LYS A 203 3.55 -10.52 7.16
CA LYS A 203 2.40 -10.68 8.05
C LYS A 203 2.15 -9.44 8.91
N THR A 204 3.20 -8.80 9.40
CA THR A 204 3.07 -7.72 10.38
C THR A 204 3.95 -6.52 10.04
N ILE A 205 3.37 -5.32 10.17
CA ILE A 205 4.07 -4.03 10.11
C ILE A 205 3.90 -3.37 11.48
N GLY A 206 5.01 -3.00 12.13
CA GLY A 206 5.02 -2.46 13.48
C GLY A 206 4.55 -1.00 13.59
N GLU A 207 4.39 -0.55 14.83
CA GLU A 207 4.02 0.81 15.20
C GLU A 207 5.02 1.83 14.62
N SER A 208 4.53 2.93 14.06
CA SER A 208 5.36 4.02 13.53
C SER A 208 6.44 3.59 12.50
N CYS A 209 6.28 2.43 11.87
CA CYS A 209 7.29 1.83 11.00
C CYS A 209 7.82 2.77 9.91
N PHE A 210 6.96 3.55 9.27
CA PHE A 210 7.25 4.55 8.23
C PHE A 210 6.93 5.98 8.67
N SER A 211 6.84 6.22 9.98
CA SER A 211 6.59 7.56 10.51
C SER A 211 7.64 8.55 9.98
N GLY A 212 7.23 9.74 9.54
CA GLY A 212 8.13 10.78 9.02
C GLY A 212 8.83 10.45 7.69
N CYS A 213 8.43 9.40 6.96
CA CYS A 213 8.90 9.10 5.60
C CYS A 213 8.29 10.08 4.57
N ARG A 214 8.68 11.35 4.64
CA ARG A 214 8.04 12.46 3.90
C ARG A 214 8.08 12.34 2.38
N SER A 215 9.07 11.65 1.82
CA SER A 215 9.18 11.43 0.37
C SER A 215 8.42 10.19 -0.10
N LEU A 216 7.93 9.36 0.80
CA LEU A 216 7.24 8.13 0.46
C LEU A 216 5.87 8.52 -0.13
N LYS A 217 5.70 8.26 -1.44
CA LYS A 217 4.49 8.64 -2.20
C LYS A 217 3.46 7.54 -2.28
N SER A 218 3.90 6.30 -2.20
CA SER A 218 2.99 5.17 -2.15
C SER A 218 3.61 3.94 -1.53
N ILE A 219 2.77 3.11 -0.94
CA ILE A 219 3.14 1.77 -0.47
C ILE A 219 2.11 0.75 -0.96
N THR A 220 2.57 -0.44 -1.33
CA THR A 220 1.69 -1.58 -1.59
C THR A 220 1.78 -2.52 -0.40
N ILE A 221 0.65 -2.76 0.26
CA ILE A 221 0.53 -3.71 1.37
C ILE A 221 0.25 -5.11 0.78
N PRO A 222 1.16 -6.09 0.99
CA PRO A 222 1.00 -7.45 0.49
C PRO A 222 -0.19 -8.16 1.12
N ARG A 223 -0.90 -8.99 0.34
CA ARG A 223 -2.11 -9.74 0.74
C ARG A 223 -1.97 -10.49 2.06
N GLY A 224 -0.75 -10.96 2.35
CA GLY A 224 -0.43 -11.77 3.52
C GLY A 224 -0.40 -11.00 4.84
N VAL A 225 -0.35 -9.66 4.80
CA VAL A 225 -0.31 -8.83 6.02
C VAL A 225 -1.61 -9.07 6.80
N THR A 226 -1.54 -9.08 8.12
CA THR A 226 -2.67 -9.29 9.06
C THR A 226 -2.68 -8.26 10.19
N SER A 227 -1.61 -7.47 10.35
CA SER A 227 -1.53 -6.41 11.36
C SER A 227 -0.65 -5.26 10.89
N ILE A 228 -1.14 -4.03 11.08
CA ILE A 228 -0.39 -2.79 10.87
C ILE A 228 -0.50 -1.97 12.16
N GLY A 229 0.63 -1.63 12.76
CA GLY A 229 0.70 -0.93 14.04
C GLY A 229 0.27 0.54 13.96
N GLU A 230 0.03 1.13 15.13
CA GLU A 230 -0.41 2.52 15.24
C GLU A 230 0.65 3.49 14.67
N ASN A 231 0.22 4.58 14.05
CA ASN A 231 1.09 5.62 13.47
C ASN A 231 2.09 5.11 12.39
N ALA A 232 1.95 3.87 11.91
CA ALA A 232 2.87 3.22 10.98
C ALA A 232 3.21 4.05 9.73
N LEU A 233 2.36 4.93 9.22
CA LEU A 233 2.71 5.84 8.12
C LEU A 233 2.34 7.30 8.44
N LYS A 234 2.39 7.69 9.72
CA LYS A 234 2.23 9.08 10.15
C LYS A 234 3.27 10.00 9.50
N GLY A 235 2.84 11.09 8.86
CA GLY A 235 3.77 12.10 8.32
C GLY A 235 4.55 11.65 7.07
N VAL A 236 3.98 10.71 6.31
CA VAL A 236 4.29 10.47 4.88
C VAL A 236 3.85 11.66 4.00
N ALA A 237 4.09 11.57 2.68
CA ALA A 237 3.74 12.64 1.75
C ALA A 237 2.24 13.04 1.80
N ASP A 238 1.93 14.31 1.55
CA ASP A 238 0.55 14.82 1.57
C ASP A 238 -0.35 14.17 0.51
N ASP A 239 0.23 13.69 -0.60
CA ASP A 239 -0.43 12.98 -1.69
C ASP A 239 -0.26 11.45 -1.63
N PHE A 240 0.09 10.92 -0.46
CA PHE A 240 0.42 9.51 -0.25
C PHE A 240 -0.73 8.56 -0.60
N LYS A 241 -0.39 7.44 -1.27
CA LYS A 241 -1.33 6.41 -1.71
C LYS A 241 -1.00 5.06 -1.09
N ILE A 242 -1.99 4.43 -0.46
CA ILE A 242 -1.92 3.05 0.01
C ILE A 242 -2.62 2.16 -1.01
N TYR A 243 -1.92 1.16 -1.53
CA TYR A 243 -2.50 0.09 -2.33
C TYR A 243 -2.59 -1.16 -1.44
N ASN A 244 -3.79 -1.46 -0.93
CA ASN A 244 -4.00 -2.62 -0.06
C ASN A 244 -4.48 -3.82 -0.87
N ASN A 245 -3.77 -4.94 -0.80
CA ASN A 245 -4.20 -6.23 -1.37
C ASN A 245 -4.76 -7.19 -0.30
N SER A 246 -5.00 -6.69 0.91
CA SER A 246 -5.30 -7.43 2.14
C SER A 246 -6.56 -6.90 2.84
N VAL A 247 -7.09 -7.67 3.80
CA VAL A 247 -8.26 -7.34 4.65
C VAL A 247 -7.75 -7.03 6.08
N VAL A 248 -6.91 -6.01 6.25
CA VAL A 248 -6.08 -5.82 7.47
C VAL A 248 -6.34 -4.51 8.17
N GLU A 249 -6.96 -4.59 9.37
CA GLU A 249 -7.21 -3.45 10.25
C GLU A 249 -5.99 -2.52 10.37
N ILE A 250 -5.99 -1.44 9.60
CA ILE A 250 -5.03 -0.35 9.69
C ILE A 250 -5.36 0.39 10.98
N THR A 251 -4.71 0.01 12.08
CA THR A 251 -4.81 0.71 13.38
C THR A 251 -4.08 2.06 13.37
N ASP A 252 -3.48 2.40 12.25
CA ASP A 252 -2.74 3.62 12.02
C ASP A 252 -3.64 4.85 12.20
N HIS A 253 -3.16 5.87 12.94
CA HIS A 253 -3.71 7.23 12.87
C HIS A 253 -3.25 7.91 11.57
N ILE A 254 -3.55 7.23 10.48
CA ILE A 254 -3.81 7.81 9.18
C ILE A 254 -5.29 7.57 8.98
N TYR A 255 -6.05 8.61 8.66
CA TYR A 255 -7.39 8.44 8.11
C TYR A 255 -7.27 7.49 6.89
N PRO A 256 -7.66 6.19 6.93
CA PRO A 256 -9.00 5.70 7.31
C PRO A 256 -9.07 4.36 8.12
N LYS A 257 -10.25 4.07 8.69
CA LYS A 257 -10.62 2.91 9.56
C LYS A 257 -10.83 1.56 8.85
N GLU A 258 -10.91 0.51 9.68
CA GLU A 258 -11.35 -0.86 9.34
C GLU A 258 -12.50 -1.42 10.23
N ASP A 259 -12.97 -2.63 9.88
CA ASP A 259 -14.16 -3.36 10.33
C ASP A 259 -13.88 -4.83 10.68
N GLN A 260 -14.57 -5.34 11.72
CA GLN A 260 -15.34 -6.60 11.63
C GLN A 260 -16.30 -6.83 12.83
N SER A 261 -17.58 -7.13 12.51
CA SER A 261 -18.73 -7.43 13.39
C SER A 261 -19.40 -6.21 14.06
N ASP A 262 -20.72 -6.07 13.87
CA ASP A 262 -21.55 -4.90 14.18
C ASP A 262 -20.89 -3.56 13.87
N LYS A 263 -21.28 -2.93 12.77
CA LYS A 263 -20.67 -1.65 12.38
C LYS A 263 -21.13 -0.55 13.32
N TYR A 264 -20.18 -0.03 14.09
CA TYR A 264 -20.37 1.14 14.94
C TYR A 264 -20.08 2.39 14.14
N VAL A 265 -21.12 3.20 13.92
CA VAL A 265 -20.98 4.52 13.33
C VAL A 265 -21.04 5.54 14.46
N SER A 266 -19.91 6.20 14.71
CA SER A 266 -19.86 7.30 15.67
C SER A 266 -20.14 8.62 14.97
N LEU A 267 -21.21 9.29 15.41
CA LEU A 267 -21.58 10.62 14.96
C LEU A 267 -21.32 11.61 16.09
N THR A 268 -20.61 12.69 15.79
CA THR A 268 -20.36 13.76 16.76
C THR A 268 -20.98 15.06 16.27
N LEU A 269 -21.81 15.66 17.12
CA LEU A 269 -22.36 17.00 16.91
C LEU A 269 -21.37 18.04 17.48
N LYS A 270 -20.93 18.98 16.63
CA LYS A 270 -20.05 20.08 17.03
C LYS A 270 -20.56 21.43 16.53
N TYR A 271 -20.31 22.48 17.30
CA TYR A 271 -20.41 23.85 16.81
C TYR A 271 -19.22 24.15 15.91
N ASN A 272 -19.49 24.76 14.78
CA ASN A 272 -18.46 25.41 13.98
C ASN A 272 -18.33 26.88 14.41
N ASP A 273 -17.15 27.47 14.21
CA ASP A 273 -16.81 28.84 14.65
C ASP A 273 -17.71 29.95 14.03
N GLY A 274 -18.64 29.58 13.12
CA GLY A 274 -19.66 30.42 12.51
C GLY A 274 -21.10 30.21 13.03
N GLY A 275 -21.31 29.52 14.16
CA GLY A 275 -22.62 29.43 14.84
C GLY A 275 -23.61 28.40 14.30
N SER A 276 -23.20 27.56 13.35
CA SER A 276 -23.99 26.41 12.86
C SER A 276 -23.50 25.09 13.48
N VAL A 277 -24.40 24.12 13.61
CA VAL A 277 -24.10 22.78 14.12
C VAL A 277 -23.93 21.83 12.94
N GLU A 278 -22.81 21.13 12.91
CA GLU A 278 -22.47 20.15 11.89
C GLU A 278 -22.40 18.74 12.49
N LEU A 279 -22.93 17.76 11.75
CA LEU A 279 -22.85 16.35 12.10
C LEU A 279 -21.62 15.73 11.40
N ARG A 280 -20.62 15.31 12.19
CA ARG A 280 -19.40 14.69 11.64
C ARG A 280 -19.40 13.20 11.88
N CYS A 281 -19.10 12.43 10.83
CA CYS A 281 -18.98 10.97 10.89
C CYS A 281 -17.53 10.56 11.14
N GLY A 282 -17.28 9.74 12.17
CA GLY A 282 -15.93 9.34 12.59
C GLY A 282 -15.24 8.27 11.73
N SER A 283 -15.84 7.88 10.61
CA SER A 283 -15.29 6.98 9.58
C SER A 283 -16.34 6.86 8.48
N ASP A 284 -16.00 7.21 7.25
CA ASP A 284 -16.97 7.37 6.15
C ASP A 284 -17.81 6.10 5.93
N ILE A 285 -19.11 6.22 6.20
CA ILE A 285 -20.15 5.20 5.98
C ILE A 285 -20.12 4.61 4.55
N ILE A 286 -19.53 5.31 3.57
CA ILE A 286 -19.80 5.11 2.15
C ILE A 286 -18.80 4.16 1.47
N LYS A 287 -17.56 4.08 1.95
CA LYS A 287 -16.54 3.26 1.26
C LYS A 287 -16.59 1.79 1.65
N GLU A 288 -17.08 1.47 2.84
CA GLU A 288 -17.30 0.09 3.29
C GLU A 288 -18.71 -0.44 3.03
N ALA A 289 -19.69 0.38 2.64
CA ALA A 289 -21.03 -0.10 2.27
C ALA A 289 -21.03 -0.98 1.00
N ALA A 290 -19.93 -0.98 0.22
CA ALA A 290 -19.74 -1.90 -0.89
C ALA A 290 -19.37 -3.34 -0.47
N SER A 291 -19.08 -3.58 0.83
CA SER A 291 -18.78 -4.91 1.39
C SER A 291 -19.75 -5.37 2.48
N VAL A 292 -20.72 -4.54 2.91
CA VAL A 292 -21.71 -4.93 3.93
C VAL A 292 -22.94 -5.56 3.30
N LYS A 293 -23.26 -6.77 3.74
CA LYS A 293 -24.45 -7.49 3.30
C LYS A 293 -25.71 -6.70 3.70
N VAL A 294 -26.60 -6.47 2.74
CA VAL A 294 -27.99 -6.08 3.03
C VAL A 294 -28.57 -7.05 4.08
N GLY A 295 -29.11 -6.51 5.17
CA GLY A 295 -29.59 -7.26 6.34
C GLY A 295 -28.69 -7.17 7.58
N SER A 296 -27.50 -6.56 7.50
CA SER A 296 -26.65 -6.32 8.68
C SER A 296 -27.24 -5.27 9.61
N LYS A 297 -27.08 -5.49 10.92
CA LYS A 297 -27.42 -4.49 11.94
C LYS A 297 -26.31 -3.45 12.04
N VAL A 298 -26.71 -2.18 12.16
CA VAL A 298 -25.82 -1.03 12.35
C VAL A 298 -26.23 -0.32 13.63
N LYS A 299 -25.23 0.07 14.41
CA LYS A 299 -25.42 0.81 15.65
C LYS A 299 -24.85 2.22 15.53
N LEU A 300 -25.69 3.22 15.83
CA LEU A 300 -25.32 4.62 15.86
C LEU A 300 -24.91 5.02 17.28
N ASN A 301 -23.64 5.36 17.46
CA ASN A 301 -23.12 5.98 18.67
C ASN A 301 -23.11 7.49 18.48
N ILE A 302 -24.09 8.19 19.07
CA ILE A 302 -24.24 9.64 18.88
C ILE A 302 -23.77 10.35 20.14
N ASN A 303 -22.73 11.18 19.98
CA ASN A 303 -22.18 12.03 21.02
C ASN A 303 -22.40 13.51 20.67
N SER A 304 -22.68 14.33 21.67
CA SER A 304 -23.03 15.74 21.48
C SER A 304 -22.32 16.63 22.49
N ASP A 305 -21.55 17.59 21.99
CA ASP A 305 -20.94 18.65 22.80
C ASP A 305 -21.84 19.89 22.89
N VAL A 306 -23.01 19.86 22.21
CA VAL A 306 -23.85 21.03 21.92
C VAL A 306 -25.24 21.00 22.58
N GLY A 307 -25.63 19.88 23.19
CA GLY A 307 -26.93 19.72 23.88
C GLY A 307 -27.39 18.26 24.01
N ASN A 308 -28.48 18.04 24.74
CA ASN A 308 -29.02 16.70 24.97
C ASN A 308 -29.76 16.19 23.73
N ILE A 309 -29.43 14.99 23.27
CA ILE A 309 -30.09 14.35 22.12
C ILE A 309 -31.56 14.10 22.47
N TYR A 310 -32.46 14.61 21.62
CA TYR A 310 -33.90 14.49 21.82
C TYR A 310 -34.51 13.43 20.92
N LYS A 311 -34.13 13.45 19.64
CA LYS A 311 -34.70 12.57 18.64
C LYS A 311 -33.64 12.21 17.62
N VAL A 312 -33.62 10.94 17.26
CA VAL A 312 -32.78 10.42 16.19
C VAL A 312 -33.73 9.78 15.18
N THR A 313 -33.55 10.11 13.91
CA THR A 313 -34.26 9.44 12.83
C THR A 313 -33.32 9.03 11.71
N VAL A 314 -33.67 7.92 11.05
CA VAL A 314 -33.00 7.42 9.87
C VAL A 314 -34.05 7.25 8.79
N ASN A 315 -33.93 7.97 7.67
CA ASN A 315 -34.96 8.08 6.62
C ASN A 315 -36.35 8.46 7.18
N GLY A 316 -36.37 9.33 8.20
CA GLY A 316 -37.60 9.74 8.87
C GLY A 316 -38.17 8.73 9.88
N VAL A 317 -37.60 7.52 9.99
CA VAL A 317 -38.00 6.53 11.01
C VAL A 317 -37.32 6.85 12.33
N HIS A 318 -38.09 7.00 13.39
CA HIS A 318 -37.57 7.27 14.73
C HIS A 318 -36.88 6.04 15.33
N LEU A 319 -35.68 6.25 15.89
CA LEU A 319 -34.93 5.23 16.62
C LEU A 319 -34.91 5.53 18.12
N GLU A 320 -35.11 4.50 18.93
CA GLU A 320 -34.91 4.53 20.38
C GLU A 320 -33.53 3.96 20.75
N LYS A 321 -33.07 4.18 21.99
CA LYS A 321 -31.78 3.64 22.43
C LYS A 321 -31.89 2.13 22.72
N PRO A 322 -30.89 1.30 22.31
CA PRO A 322 -29.72 1.67 21.50
C PRO A 322 -30.13 1.98 20.05
N TYR A 323 -29.60 3.07 19.49
CA TYR A 323 -29.98 3.57 18.16
C TYR A 323 -29.47 2.63 17.06
N GLU A 324 -30.28 1.65 16.71
CA GLU A 324 -29.91 0.59 15.78
C GLU A 324 -30.89 0.54 14.61
N PHE A 325 -30.36 0.24 13.42
CA PHE A 325 -31.17 -0.03 12.25
C PHE A 325 -30.53 -1.10 11.39
N THR A 326 -31.32 -1.71 10.51
CA THR A 326 -30.82 -2.74 9.59
C THR A 326 -30.54 -2.11 8.24
N LEU A 327 -29.39 -2.43 7.66
CA LEU A 327 -29.02 -1.99 6.33
C LEU A 327 -29.88 -2.68 5.28
N GLY A 328 -30.43 -1.87 4.40
CA GLY A 328 -31.28 -2.13 3.27
C GLY A 328 -30.66 -1.46 2.06
N ASN A 329 -31.21 -1.75 0.89
CA ASN A 329 -30.68 -1.23 -0.36
C ASN A 329 -31.30 0.14 -0.71
N VAL A 330 -31.14 1.10 0.20
CA VAL A 330 -31.69 2.47 0.10
C VAL A 330 -30.66 3.49 0.58
N ASP A 331 -30.78 4.73 0.12
CA ASP A 331 -30.00 5.84 0.66
C ASP A 331 -30.45 6.12 2.09
N TYR A 332 -29.49 6.44 2.97
CA TYR A 332 -29.79 6.77 4.36
C TYR A 332 -29.53 8.25 4.66
N ASN A 333 -30.56 8.91 5.16
CA ASN A 333 -30.52 10.24 5.75
C ASN A 333 -30.63 10.09 7.27
N VAL A 334 -29.59 10.49 8.00
CA VAL A 334 -29.61 10.51 9.46
C VAL A 334 -29.88 11.94 9.92
N GLU A 335 -30.96 12.10 10.67
CA GLU A 335 -31.34 13.37 11.28
C GLU A 335 -31.29 13.26 12.80
N VAL A 336 -30.59 14.20 13.43
CA VAL A 336 -30.52 14.28 14.89
C VAL A 336 -31.08 15.62 15.33
N GLU A 337 -32.15 15.56 16.13
CA GLU A 337 -32.69 16.71 16.85
C GLU A 337 -32.15 16.68 18.28
N PHE A 338 -31.64 17.81 18.74
CA PHE A 338 -31.13 17.96 20.10
C PHE A 338 -31.75 19.18 20.77
N LYS A 339 -31.93 19.07 22.08
CA LYS A 339 -32.39 20.16 22.93
C LYS A 339 -31.19 21.03 23.27
N LYS A 340 -31.24 22.28 22.81
CA LYS A 340 -30.32 23.33 23.23
C LYS A 340 -30.92 24.08 24.41
N CYS A 341 -30.22 24.06 25.54
CA CYS A 341 -30.64 24.83 26.70
C CYS A 341 -30.14 26.27 26.54
N THR A 342 -30.97 27.15 25.98
CA THR A 342 -30.63 28.57 25.86
C THR A 342 -30.98 29.29 27.15
N SER A 343 -30.12 29.16 28.17
CA SER A 343 -29.69 30.25 29.08
C SER A 343 -29.21 29.71 30.44
N HIS A 344 -28.13 30.31 30.94
CA HIS A 344 -28.04 30.64 32.36
C HIS A 344 -29.09 31.71 32.64
N ASN A 345 -30.33 31.33 32.94
CA ASN A 345 -31.15 31.95 33.98
C ASN A 345 -32.51 31.27 34.06
N TYR A 346 -32.84 30.89 35.30
CA TYR A 346 -34.11 30.34 35.73
C TYR A 346 -35.28 31.21 35.25
N SER A 347 -36.40 30.55 34.90
CA SER A 347 -37.74 31.08 34.59
C SER A 347 -38.04 31.50 33.13
N SER A 348 -38.00 30.56 32.19
CA SER A 348 -39.02 30.36 31.14
C SER A 348 -38.61 29.21 30.20
N ASN A 349 -39.53 28.28 29.96
CA ASN A 349 -39.36 27.02 29.22
C ASN A 349 -39.18 27.19 27.70
N ASN A 350 -38.23 27.99 27.24
CA ASN A 350 -37.90 28.07 25.82
C ASN A 350 -36.85 27.02 25.47
N ILE A 351 -37.29 25.78 25.35
CA ILE A 351 -36.49 24.68 24.78
C ILE A 351 -36.46 24.89 23.27
N ILE A 352 -35.28 25.21 22.72
CA ILE A 352 -35.09 25.30 21.27
C ILE A 352 -34.54 23.95 20.79
N TYR A 353 -35.25 23.36 19.83
CA TYR A 353 -34.82 22.14 19.14
C TYR A 353 -34.07 22.55 17.89
N GLU A 354 -32.81 22.15 17.81
CA GLU A 354 -31.99 22.35 16.61
C GLU A 354 -31.76 20.99 15.92
N LYS A 355 -31.71 21.03 14.59
CA LYS A 355 -31.64 19.84 13.73
C LYS A 355 -30.32 19.85 12.95
N ALA A 356 -29.59 18.75 13.04
CA ALA A 356 -28.45 18.48 12.17
C ALA A 356 -28.78 17.30 11.24
N THR A 357 -28.38 17.43 9.97
CA THR A 357 -28.73 16.47 8.90
C THR A 357 -27.46 16.05 8.16
N CYS A 358 -27.27 14.75 7.92
CA CYS A 358 -26.23 14.23 7.04
C CYS A 358 -26.87 13.56 5.82
N THR A 359 -26.60 14.10 4.62
CA THR A 359 -27.15 13.64 3.34
C THR A 359 -26.01 13.32 2.38
N SER A 360 -25.54 12.08 2.38
CA SER A 360 -24.77 11.46 1.28
C SER A 360 -24.40 10.02 1.64
N ILE A 361 -24.99 9.04 0.93
CA ILE A 361 -24.43 7.71 0.70
C ILE A 361 -24.73 7.41 -0.77
N GLY A 362 -23.71 7.28 -1.61
CA GLY A 362 -23.88 7.16 -3.06
C GLY A 362 -22.87 6.18 -3.69
N THR A 363 -23.31 5.49 -4.73
CA THR A 363 -22.66 4.40 -5.49
C THR A 363 -21.24 4.66 -5.99
N VAL A 364 -20.41 3.61 -5.93
CA VAL A 364 -19.03 3.50 -6.43
C VAL A 364 -18.93 3.65 -7.96
N THR A 365 -18.04 4.52 -8.45
CA THR A 365 -17.45 4.43 -9.79
C THR A 365 -15.98 3.96 -9.71
N LYS A 366 -15.70 2.76 -10.26
CA LYS A 366 -14.37 2.12 -10.33
C LYS A 366 -13.41 2.92 -11.24
N LYS A 367 -12.16 3.11 -10.80
CA LYS A 367 -11.01 3.36 -11.68
C LYS A 367 -10.02 2.20 -11.51
N CYS A 368 -9.87 1.41 -12.56
CA CYS A 368 -9.13 0.15 -12.59
C CYS A 368 -7.65 0.40 -12.94
N ILE A 369 -6.71 -0.02 -12.09
CA ILE A 369 -5.25 0.14 -12.31
C ILE A 369 -4.57 -1.19 -12.72
N TYR A 370 -5.28 -2.32 -12.75
CA TYR A 370 -4.72 -3.62 -13.13
C TYR A 370 -5.41 -4.26 -14.34
N CYS A 371 -5.63 -3.51 -15.42
CA CYS A 371 -6.41 -3.97 -16.56
C CYS A 371 -5.75 -5.08 -17.42
N SER A 372 -4.63 -5.69 -17.02
CA SER A 372 -3.94 -6.72 -17.82
C SER A 372 -3.85 -8.09 -17.11
N LEU A 373 -3.86 -8.13 -15.78
CA LEU A 373 -3.70 -9.36 -14.98
C LEU A 373 -4.91 -10.31 -14.99
N PRO A 374 -6.15 -9.85 -14.72
CA PRO A 374 -7.34 -10.72 -14.67
C PRO A 374 -7.57 -11.48 -15.98
N VAL A 375 -7.09 -10.88 -17.05
CA VAL A 375 -7.33 -11.33 -18.40
C VAL A 375 -6.18 -12.23 -18.87
N ALA A 376 -4.93 -11.96 -18.45
CA ALA A 376 -3.81 -12.88 -18.59
C ALA A 376 -4.07 -14.25 -17.93
N GLU A 377 -4.71 -14.23 -16.75
CA GLU A 377 -5.09 -15.44 -16.01
C GLU A 377 -6.14 -16.26 -16.76
N LYS A 378 -7.09 -15.58 -17.42
CA LYS A 378 -8.15 -16.20 -18.22
C LYS A 378 -7.74 -16.59 -19.64
N LEU A 379 -6.50 -16.32 -20.10
CA LEU A 379 -6.05 -16.69 -21.45
C LEU A 379 -6.26 -18.17 -21.79
N ARG A 380 -6.20 -19.05 -20.79
CA ARG A 380 -6.39 -20.49 -20.94
C ARG A 380 -7.82 -20.88 -21.34
N GLU A 381 -8.78 -19.96 -21.19
CA GLU A 381 -10.19 -20.17 -21.51
C GLU A 381 -10.48 -19.94 -23.01
N PHE A 382 -9.60 -19.22 -23.73
CA PHE A 382 -9.79 -18.83 -25.13
C PHE A 382 -9.25 -19.90 -26.10
N LYS A 383 -9.97 -21.01 -26.25
CA LYS A 383 -9.64 -22.10 -27.19
C LYS A 383 -10.14 -21.81 -28.60
N GLY A 384 -9.44 -22.26 -29.63
CA GLY A 384 -9.79 -21.97 -31.03
C GLY A 384 -9.54 -20.51 -31.42
N ILE A 385 -10.32 -20.02 -32.38
CA ILE A 385 -10.23 -18.65 -32.89
C ILE A 385 -11.22 -17.76 -32.12
N ASN A 386 -10.71 -16.70 -31.49
CA ASN A 386 -11.49 -15.80 -30.66
C ASN A 386 -11.11 -14.34 -30.92
N MET A 387 -12.03 -13.44 -30.63
CA MET A 387 -11.79 -12.00 -30.63
C MET A 387 -12.16 -11.44 -29.25
N LEU A 388 -11.27 -10.66 -28.65
CA LEU A 388 -11.54 -9.89 -27.43
C LEU A 388 -11.78 -8.43 -27.83
N CYS A 389 -12.88 -7.88 -27.34
CA CYS A 389 -13.32 -6.51 -27.58
C CYS A 389 -13.53 -5.80 -26.24
N ASP A 390 -12.64 -4.86 -25.92
CA ASP A 390 -12.71 -4.01 -24.74
C ASP A 390 -13.36 -2.67 -25.12
N ILE A 391 -14.60 -2.44 -24.68
CA ILE A 391 -15.33 -1.20 -24.93
C ILE A 391 -15.22 -0.33 -23.69
N GLY A 392 -14.38 0.71 -23.78
CA GLY A 392 -14.20 1.70 -22.72
C GLY A 392 -15.08 2.93 -22.89
N ASN A 393 -14.78 3.98 -22.12
CA ASN A 393 -15.54 5.22 -22.17
C ASN A 393 -15.39 5.95 -23.51
N GLY A 394 -14.22 5.88 -24.15
CA GLY A 394 -13.92 6.64 -25.35
C GLY A 394 -13.55 5.82 -26.59
N THR A 395 -13.24 4.54 -26.40
CA THR A 395 -12.57 3.71 -27.41
C THR A 395 -12.94 2.25 -27.24
N MET A 396 -12.92 1.53 -28.35
CA MET A 396 -13.11 0.09 -28.42
C MET A 396 -11.78 -0.50 -28.88
N ASN A 397 -11.15 -1.31 -28.04
CA ASN A 397 -9.91 -2.00 -28.37
C ASN A 397 -10.21 -3.46 -28.73
N VAL A 398 -9.68 -3.92 -29.85
CA VAL A 398 -9.92 -5.26 -30.40
C VAL A 398 -8.62 -6.02 -30.45
N MET A 399 -8.66 -7.29 -30.06
CA MET A 399 -7.52 -8.21 -30.10
C MET A 399 -7.93 -9.59 -30.59
N TYR A 400 -7.17 -10.10 -31.56
CA TYR A 400 -7.32 -11.46 -32.04
C TYR A 400 -6.59 -12.45 -31.15
N ILE A 401 -7.21 -13.60 -30.86
CA ILE A 401 -6.65 -14.67 -30.04
C ILE A 401 -6.82 -16.01 -30.77
N ASN A 402 -5.71 -16.71 -31.00
CA ASN A 402 -5.71 -18.05 -31.59
C ASN A 402 -5.09 -19.06 -30.62
N GLU A 403 -5.84 -20.07 -30.20
CA GLU A 403 -5.39 -21.11 -29.27
C GLU A 403 -4.68 -20.55 -28.03
N CYS A 404 -5.39 -19.71 -27.27
CA CYS A 404 -4.90 -19.02 -26.07
C CYS A 404 -3.73 -18.03 -26.32
N ARG A 405 -3.42 -17.71 -27.58
CA ARG A 405 -2.33 -16.80 -27.96
C ARG A 405 -2.86 -15.52 -28.60
N PRO A 406 -2.64 -14.35 -27.98
CA PRO A 406 -2.92 -13.08 -28.61
C PRO A 406 -2.03 -12.86 -29.85
N LEU A 407 -2.60 -12.26 -30.89
CA LEU A 407 -1.89 -11.87 -32.10
C LEU A 407 -1.72 -10.36 -32.14
N ALA A 408 -0.59 -9.87 -31.62
CA ALA A 408 -0.31 -8.43 -31.52
C ALA A 408 -0.43 -7.68 -32.86
N LYS A 409 -0.12 -8.33 -33.99
CA LYS A 409 -0.23 -7.74 -35.33
C LYS A 409 -1.67 -7.54 -35.83
N LYS A 410 -2.66 -8.09 -35.12
CA LYS A 410 -4.10 -7.99 -35.43
C LYS A 410 -4.87 -7.28 -34.31
N CYS A 411 -4.22 -6.33 -33.64
CA CYS A 411 -4.86 -5.51 -32.62
C CYS A 411 -5.19 -4.13 -33.17
N PHE A 412 -6.36 -3.60 -32.82
CA PHE A 412 -6.90 -2.36 -33.38
C PHE A 412 -7.62 -1.55 -32.30
N THR A 413 -7.63 -0.22 -32.45
CA THR A 413 -8.42 0.67 -31.59
C THR A 413 -9.36 1.49 -32.48
N GLU A 414 -10.64 1.42 -32.16
CA GLU A 414 -11.70 2.19 -32.80
C GLU A 414 -12.21 3.27 -31.85
N LYS A 415 -12.65 4.42 -32.39
CA LYS A 415 -13.24 5.51 -31.60
C LYS A 415 -14.71 5.23 -31.30
N TYR A 416 -14.96 4.07 -30.70
CA TYR A 416 -16.28 3.62 -30.27
C TYR A 416 -16.27 3.37 -28.77
N GLY A 417 -17.01 4.16 -27.99
CA GLY A 417 -17.10 3.99 -26.54
C GLY A 417 -18.48 4.40 -26.03
N THR A 418 -18.68 4.31 -24.71
CA THR A 418 -19.94 4.74 -24.09
C THR A 418 -20.19 6.23 -24.27
N ASN A 419 -19.16 7.07 -24.19
CA ASN A 419 -19.30 8.51 -24.37
C ASN A 419 -19.71 8.84 -25.81
N GLN A 420 -19.20 8.12 -26.80
CA GLN A 420 -19.56 8.32 -28.21
C GLN A 420 -21.00 7.88 -28.49
N CYS A 421 -21.47 6.80 -27.84
CA CYS A 421 -22.88 6.43 -27.87
C CYS A 421 -23.76 7.53 -27.26
N MET A 422 -23.37 8.06 -26.09
CA MET A 422 -24.10 9.15 -25.43
C MET A 422 -24.11 10.43 -26.26
N LEU A 423 -23.01 10.76 -26.94
CA LEU A 423 -22.94 11.89 -27.86
C LEU A 423 -23.89 11.71 -29.05
N ALA A 424 -23.90 10.53 -29.70
CA ALA A 424 -24.82 10.24 -30.79
C ALA A 424 -26.30 10.37 -30.35
N VAL A 425 -26.62 9.88 -29.15
CA VAL A 425 -27.95 10.01 -28.54
C VAL A 425 -28.31 11.48 -28.30
N ARG A 426 -27.39 12.28 -27.71
CA ARG A 426 -27.61 13.72 -27.47
C ARG A 426 -27.85 14.48 -28.77
N GLU A 427 -27.04 14.22 -29.79
CA GLU A 427 -27.16 14.85 -31.10
C GLU A 427 -28.52 14.53 -31.74
N ASN A 428 -28.97 13.27 -31.67
CA ASN A 428 -30.26 12.88 -32.23
C ASN A 428 -31.44 13.48 -31.45
N LEU A 429 -31.37 13.52 -30.11
CA LEU A 429 -32.40 14.15 -29.27
C LEU A 429 -32.49 15.67 -29.51
N MET A 430 -31.36 16.35 -29.60
CA MET A 430 -31.30 17.78 -29.95
C MET A 430 -31.87 18.02 -31.35
N LYS A 431 -31.53 17.17 -32.32
CA LYS A 431 -32.02 17.28 -33.70
C LYS A 431 -33.52 17.06 -33.82
N GLN A 432 -34.08 16.07 -33.12
CA GLN A 432 -35.50 15.71 -33.23
C GLN A 432 -36.41 16.59 -32.37
N PHE A 433 -35.94 17.03 -31.21
CA PHE A 433 -36.80 17.65 -30.20
C PHE A 433 -36.29 18.99 -29.68
N GLY A 434 -35.07 19.41 -30.03
CA GLY A 434 -34.48 20.65 -29.54
C GLY A 434 -34.19 20.67 -28.04
N VAL A 435 -34.13 19.50 -27.39
CA VAL A 435 -33.93 19.38 -25.93
C VAL A 435 -32.64 18.65 -25.60
N SER A 436 -31.97 19.15 -24.57
CA SER A 436 -30.87 18.43 -23.90
C SER A 436 -31.45 17.58 -22.78
N VAL A 437 -31.03 16.33 -22.71
CA VAL A 437 -31.41 15.39 -21.65
C VAL A 437 -30.24 15.22 -20.70
N ASP A 438 -30.54 15.18 -19.41
CA ASP A 438 -29.55 15.02 -18.34
C ASP A 438 -28.69 13.76 -18.55
N GLU A 439 -27.39 13.87 -18.29
CA GLU A 439 -26.43 12.79 -18.49
C GLU A 439 -26.77 11.54 -17.68
N THR A 440 -27.25 11.71 -16.44
CA THR A 440 -27.60 10.58 -15.56
C THR A 440 -28.76 9.77 -16.11
N VAL A 441 -29.70 10.43 -16.79
CA VAL A 441 -30.83 9.78 -17.47
C VAL A 441 -30.33 8.98 -18.67
N LEU A 442 -29.46 9.57 -19.48
CA LEU A 442 -28.86 8.88 -20.64
C LEU A 442 -28.04 7.67 -20.19
N GLU A 443 -27.19 7.82 -19.18
CA GLU A 443 -26.41 6.72 -18.60
C GLU A 443 -27.31 5.59 -18.11
N ARG A 444 -28.43 5.92 -17.45
CA ARG A 444 -29.39 4.93 -16.94
C ARG A 444 -30.03 4.14 -18.08
N VAL A 445 -30.47 4.82 -19.14
CA VAL A 445 -31.00 4.13 -20.33
C VAL A 445 -29.91 3.28 -20.97
N ILE A 446 -28.69 3.78 -21.17
CA ILE A 446 -27.62 3.02 -21.81
C ILE A 446 -27.21 1.77 -21.00
N ARG A 447 -27.11 1.90 -19.67
CA ARG A 447 -26.69 0.79 -18.78
C ARG A 447 -27.77 -0.25 -18.54
N HIS A 448 -29.04 0.15 -18.51
CA HIS A 448 -30.15 -0.72 -18.09
C HIS A 448 -31.23 -0.92 -19.16
N GLY A 449 -31.08 -0.30 -20.32
CA GLY A 449 -32.07 -0.30 -21.40
C GLY A 449 -33.29 0.59 -21.14
N THR A 450 -33.43 1.23 -19.96
CA THR A 450 -34.64 1.96 -19.58
C THR A 450 -34.39 3.08 -18.56
N ALA A 451 -35.28 4.07 -18.52
CA ALA A 451 -35.36 5.10 -17.49
C ALA A 451 -36.80 5.62 -17.39
N ASP A 452 -37.12 6.27 -16.26
CA ASP A 452 -38.41 6.91 -16.04
C ASP A 452 -38.47 8.26 -16.78
N ILE A 453 -38.77 8.20 -18.07
CA ILE A 453 -38.95 9.34 -18.96
C ILE A 453 -40.05 9.05 -19.97
N SER A 454 -40.58 10.09 -20.63
CA SER A 454 -41.64 9.90 -21.62
C SER A 454 -41.23 8.93 -22.73
N GLN A 455 -42.17 8.09 -23.16
CA GLN A 455 -41.93 7.01 -24.11
C GLN A 455 -41.26 7.48 -25.42
N ARG A 456 -41.59 8.69 -25.91
CA ARG A 456 -40.98 9.23 -27.14
C ARG A 456 -39.47 9.41 -27.01
N TYR A 457 -38.98 9.95 -25.89
CA TYR A 457 -37.55 10.16 -25.66
C TYR A 457 -36.84 8.83 -25.41
N LEU A 458 -37.46 7.94 -24.64
CA LEU A 458 -36.93 6.60 -24.40
C LEU A 458 -36.75 5.84 -25.71
N THR A 459 -37.75 5.90 -26.60
CA THR A 459 -37.70 5.23 -27.91
C THR A 459 -36.55 5.80 -28.76
N THR A 460 -36.43 7.12 -28.90
CA THR A 460 -35.32 7.73 -29.66
C THR A 460 -33.95 7.36 -29.10
N ILE A 461 -33.79 7.33 -27.76
CA ILE A 461 -32.52 6.92 -27.13
C ILE A 461 -32.19 5.46 -27.46
N ARG A 462 -33.17 4.56 -27.29
CA ARG A 462 -33.00 3.12 -27.55
C ARG A 462 -32.69 2.85 -29.02
N ASP A 463 -33.39 3.49 -29.94
CA ASP A 463 -33.18 3.31 -31.38
C ASP A 463 -31.78 3.78 -31.78
N THR A 464 -31.36 4.95 -31.30
CA THR A 464 -30.01 5.48 -31.55
C THR A 464 -28.93 4.57 -30.95
N ALA A 465 -29.13 4.05 -29.74
CA ALA A 465 -28.19 3.13 -29.10
C ALA A 465 -28.14 1.77 -29.80
N THR A 466 -29.26 1.32 -30.38
CA THR A 466 -29.36 0.10 -31.19
C THR A 466 -28.58 0.26 -32.50
N GLU A 467 -28.79 1.36 -33.23
CA GLU A 467 -28.00 1.67 -34.42
C GLU A 467 -26.50 1.80 -34.11
N TYR A 468 -26.16 2.40 -32.97
CA TYR A 468 -24.79 2.50 -32.51
C TYR A 468 -24.17 1.11 -32.19
N ALA A 469 -24.93 0.22 -31.57
CA ALA A 469 -24.51 -1.16 -31.31
C ALA A 469 -24.30 -1.96 -32.61
N GLU A 470 -25.17 -1.79 -33.61
CA GLU A 470 -24.97 -2.35 -34.95
C GLU A 470 -23.71 -1.80 -35.63
N GLY A 471 -23.43 -0.50 -35.43
CA GLY A 471 -22.19 0.15 -35.82
C GLY A 471 -20.94 -0.52 -35.24
N ILE A 472 -20.97 -0.89 -33.96
CA ILE A 472 -19.89 -1.64 -33.29
C ILE A 472 -19.65 -2.97 -34.01
N PHE A 473 -20.69 -3.78 -34.23
CA PHE A 473 -20.53 -5.07 -34.91
C PHE A 473 -20.08 -4.94 -36.36
N ARG A 474 -20.49 -3.88 -37.06
CA ARG A 474 -19.98 -3.57 -38.40
C ARG A 474 -18.48 -3.29 -38.38
N ARG A 475 -17.99 -2.49 -37.42
CA ARG A 475 -16.55 -2.26 -37.25
C ARG A 475 -15.80 -3.55 -36.88
N LEU A 476 -16.37 -4.39 -36.03
CA LEU A 476 -15.75 -5.68 -35.72
C LEU A 476 -15.59 -6.56 -36.98
N ARG A 477 -16.61 -6.60 -37.86
CA ARG A 477 -16.53 -7.33 -39.14
C ARG A 477 -15.49 -6.73 -40.10
N GLU A 478 -15.33 -5.41 -40.12
CA GLU A 478 -14.24 -4.76 -40.87
C GLU A 478 -12.86 -5.19 -40.36
N HIS A 479 -12.76 -5.54 -39.07
CA HIS A 479 -11.58 -6.13 -38.42
C HIS A 479 -11.61 -7.67 -38.38
N GLU A 480 -12.17 -8.29 -39.41
CA GLU A 480 -12.21 -9.74 -39.64
C GLU A 480 -13.01 -10.56 -38.61
N TYR A 481 -13.90 -9.94 -37.82
CA TYR A 481 -14.83 -10.72 -37.00
C TYR A 481 -15.80 -11.51 -37.88
N ASP A 482 -15.81 -12.82 -37.71
CA ASP A 482 -16.77 -13.74 -38.33
C ASP A 482 -17.50 -14.51 -37.22
N SER A 483 -18.82 -14.36 -37.14
CA SER A 483 -19.64 -14.98 -36.10
C SER A 483 -19.78 -16.50 -36.24
N GLU A 484 -19.55 -17.06 -37.43
CA GLU A 484 -19.57 -18.50 -37.66
C GLU A 484 -18.23 -19.15 -37.27
N LEU A 485 -17.12 -18.42 -37.41
CA LEU A 485 -15.78 -18.95 -37.15
C LEU A 485 -15.23 -18.59 -35.76
N MET A 486 -15.67 -17.48 -35.17
CA MET A 486 -15.04 -16.91 -33.97
C MET A 486 -16.02 -16.75 -32.80
N ARG A 487 -15.53 -16.94 -31.58
CA ARG A 487 -16.22 -16.42 -30.39
C ARG A 487 -15.76 -14.99 -30.10
N LEU A 488 -16.71 -14.12 -29.78
CA LEU A 488 -16.44 -12.74 -29.38
C LEU A 488 -16.57 -12.62 -27.88
N TYR A 489 -15.57 -12.05 -27.23
CA TYR A 489 -15.57 -11.73 -25.82
C TYR A 489 -15.62 -10.21 -25.66
N VAL A 490 -16.68 -9.71 -25.04
CA VAL A 490 -16.89 -8.27 -24.84
C VAL A 490 -16.66 -7.95 -23.38
N VAL A 491 -15.81 -6.96 -23.12
CA VAL A 491 -15.37 -6.55 -21.78
C VAL A 491 -15.32 -5.03 -21.68
N GLY A 492 -15.10 -4.51 -20.47
CA GLY A 492 -15.07 -3.06 -20.22
C GLY A 492 -16.46 -2.45 -20.00
N GLY A 493 -16.49 -1.19 -19.55
CA GLY A 493 -17.72 -0.52 -19.11
C GLY A 493 -18.78 -0.30 -20.19
N GLY A 494 -18.39 -0.39 -21.47
CA GLY A 494 -19.27 -0.29 -22.63
C GLY A 494 -19.90 -1.59 -23.09
N SER A 495 -19.65 -2.71 -22.41
CA SER A 495 -20.35 -3.98 -22.65
C SER A 495 -21.88 -3.85 -22.55
N CYS A 496 -22.36 -2.93 -21.70
CA CYS A 496 -23.78 -2.66 -21.49
C CYS A 496 -24.51 -2.23 -22.77
N ILE A 497 -23.83 -1.55 -23.71
CA ILE A 497 -24.43 -1.14 -24.99
C ILE A 497 -24.84 -2.38 -25.79
N LEU A 498 -23.91 -3.33 -25.95
CA LEU A 498 -24.19 -4.56 -26.67
C LEU A 498 -25.21 -5.40 -25.90
N LYS A 499 -25.06 -5.52 -24.57
CA LYS A 499 -25.99 -6.29 -23.72
C LYS A 499 -27.45 -5.85 -23.89
N ASN A 500 -27.69 -4.54 -23.97
CA ASN A 500 -29.04 -3.98 -23.98
C ASN A 500 -29.59 -3.69 -25.39
N PHE A 501 -28.71 -3.41 -26.36
CA PHE A 501 -29.11 -2.90 -27.68
C PHE A 501 -28.46 -3.64 -28.86
N GLY A 502 -27.53 -4.55 -28.60
CA GLY A 502 -26.89 -5.35 -29.64
C GLY A 502 -27.76 -6.52 -30.10
N SER A 503 -27.73 -6.81 -31.39
CA SER A 503 -28.25 -8.04 -31.97
C SER A 503 -27.08 -8.96 -32.32
N TYR A 504 -27.00 -10.12 -31.68
CA TYR A 504 -25.92 -11.09 -31.86
C TYR A 504 -26.32 -12.50 -31.42
N ASP A 505 -25.56 -13.48 -31.90
CA ASP A 505 -25.66 -14.87 -31.45
C ASP A 505 -25.12 -15.01 -30.01
N LYS A 506 -26.01 -15.35 -29.08
CA LYS A 506 -25.69 -15.46 -27.64
C LYS A 506 -24.81 -16.65 -27.30
N ASP A 507 -24.73 -17.66 -28.17
CA ASP A 507 -23.84 -18.80 -27.98
C ASP A 507 -22.41 -18.49 -28.45
N ARG A 508 -22.24 -17.40 -29.21
CA ARG A 508 -20.97 -16.97 -29.80
C ARG A 508 -20.40 -15.70 -29.18
N VAL A 509 -21.25 -14.84 -28.61
CA VAL A 509 -20.83 -13.60 -27.95
C VAL A 509 -20.96 -13.73 -26.44
N ILE A 510 -19.82 -13.63 -25.76
CA ILE A 510 -19.70 -13.72 -24.31
C ILE A 510 -19.42 -12.32 -23.77
N ILE A 511 -20.36 -11.79 -23.00
CA ILE A 511 -20.18 -10.51 -22.31
C ILE A 511 -19.71 -10.79 -20.88
N ASN A 512 -18.50 -10.33 -20.54
CA ASN A 512 -17.91 -10.55 -19.22
C ASN A 512 -17.64 -9.22 -18.51
N ASP A 513 -18.54 -8.90 -17.58
CA ASP A 513 -18.50 -7.66 -16.79
C ASP A 513 -17.40 -7.70 -15.69
N ASP A 514 -16.83 -8.87 -15.39
CA ASP A 514 -15.77 -9.06 -14.38
C ASP A 514 -14.37 -8.86 -14.94
N ILE A 515 -14.25 -8.73 -16.25
CA ILE A 515 -12.96 -8.53 -16.92
C ILE A 515 -12.76 -7.03 -17.15
N CYS A 516 -11.84 -6.46 -16.37
CA CYS A 516 -11.25 -5.16 -16.67
C CYS A 516 -10.02 -5.39 -17.55
N ALA A 517 -10.14 -5.19 -18.87
CA ALA A 517 -9.06 -5.37 -19.83
C ALA A 517 -8.66 -4.03 -20.46
N THR A 518 -7.39 -3.83 -20.79
CA THR A 518 -7.04 -3.03 -21.97
C THR A 518 -6.39 -3.96 -22.96
N ALA A 519 -6.87 -4.02 -24.20
CA ALA A 519 -6.27 -4.91 -25.21
C ALA A 519 -4.76 -4.62 -25.40
N LYS A 520 -4.34 -3.36 -25.21
CA LYS A 520 -2.93 -2.93 -25.19
C LYS A 520 -2.09 -3.59 -24.08
N GLY A 521 -2.68 -3.86 -22.92
CA GLY A 521 -1.99 -4.57 -21.83
C GLY A 521 -1.69 -6.03 -22.18
N TYR A 522 -2.50 -6.63 -23.05
CA TYR A 522 -2.30 -7.99 -23.52
C TYR A 522 -1.27 -8.15 -24.62
N GLU A 523 -1.20 -7.21 -25.55
CA GLU A 523 -0.13 -7.15 -26.56
C GLU A 523 1.24 -7.21 -25.88
N LEU A 524 1.38 -6.47 -24.77
CA LEU A 524 2.59 -6.40 -23.96
C LEU A 524 2.92 -7.75 -23.30
N LEU A 525 1.91 -8.45 -22.77
CA LEU A 525 2.04 -9.79 -22.17
C LEU A 525 2.31 -10.89 -23.20
N ALA A 526 1.71 -10.80 -24.39
CA ALA A 526 1.94 -11.73 -25.49
C ALA A 526 3.36 -11.58 -26.04
N GLY A 527 3.85 -10.35 -26.21
CA GLY A 527 5.23 -10.06 -26.59
C GLY A 527 6.25 -10.62 -25.59
N GLN A 528 5.99 -10.46 -24.29
CA GLN A 528 6.84 -11.01 -23.22
C GLN A 528 6.86 -12.54 -23.15
N LYS A 529 5.76 -13.22 -23.52
CA LYS A 529 5.72 -14.69 -23.59
C LYS A 529 6.38 -15.25 -24.86
N GLN A 530 6.31 -14.52 -25.98
CA GLN A 530 6.98 -14.92 -27.22
C GLN A 530 8.52 -14.84 -27.06
N SER A 531 9.04 -13.79 -26.42
CA SER A 531 10.48 -13.64 -26.15
C SER A 531 11.06 -14.72 -25.22
N ARG A 532 10.25 -15.29 -24.32
CA ARG A 532 10.68 -16.37 -23.41
C ARG A 532 10.81 -17.76 -24.05
N LYS A 533 10.30 -17.99 -25.26
CA LYS A 533 10.29 -19.35 -25.87
C LYS A 533 10.97 -19.49 -27.24
N GLY A 534 11.65 -18.48 -27.74
CA GLY A 534 12.62 -18.70 -28.82
C GLY A 534 12.89 -17.47 -29.66
N GLY A 535 14.15 -17.01 -29.63
CA GLY A 535 14.74 -16.16 -30.67
C GLY A 535 14.20 -14.72 -30.74
N ILE A 536 15.11 -13.83 -31.11
CA ILE A 536 14.86 -12.40 -31.33
C ILE A 536 13.76 -12.21 -32.40
N VAL A 537 12.81 -11.30 -32.13
CA VAL A 537 12.36 -10.26 -33.07
C VAL A 537 12.22 -8.97 -32.30
#